data_AF-A0A4Y2CAE8-F1
#
_entry.id   AF-A0A4Y2CAE8-F1
#
_cell.length_a   1.000
_cell.length_b   1.000
_cell.length_c   1.000
_cell.angle_alpha   90.00
_cell.angle_beta   90.00
_cell.angle_gamma   90.00
#
_symmetry.space_group_name_H-M   'P 1'
#
loop_
_entity.id
_entity.type
_entity.pdbx_description
1 polymer ?
#
loop_
_entity_poly.entity_id
_entity_poly.type
_entity_poly.pdbx_seq_one_letter_code
_entity_poly.pdbx_strand_id
1 'polypeptide(L)'
;MHIYITGNVMGPAIKNLNNLVSLPTGCGEQNMVKFTPNYLVLDYLRDIGKLTDNTKSEAIQNLNTGYQRELTYRHYDGSFSAFGENDREGSMFLTAFVLRSFYQAKRYITIDDGVLNDAQTWITSKQQPDGCFPNVGQIIDSGIQVCLNVKCIIICVISIV
;
A
#
# COMPACT_ATOMS: atom_id res chain seq x y z
N MET A 1 6.31 -34.80 7.43
CA MET A 1 5.73 -33.81 8.37
C MET A 1 6.86 -32.92 8.86
N HIS A 2 6.99 -31.71 8.31
CA HIS A 2 8.00 -30.74 8.76
C HIS A 2 7.28 -29.65 9.57
N ILE A 3 7.58 -29.59 10.87
CA ILE A 3 7.06 -28.55 11.76
C ILE A 3 8.14 -27.47 11.87
N TYR A 4 7.83 -26.26 11.40
CA TYR A 4 8.69 -25.09 11.58
C TYR A 4 8.17 -24.28 12.77
N ILE A 5 8.83 -24.39 13.92
CA ILE A 5 8.58 -23.50 15.06
C ILE A 5 9.34 -22.20 14.79
N THR A 6 8.61 -21.17 14.38
CA THR A 6 9.19 -19.84 14.16
C THR A 6 8.89 -19.01 15.41
N GLY A 7 9.91 -18.66 16.20
CA GLY A 7 9.77 -17.83 17.41
C GLY A 7 9.43 -16.36 17.15
N ASN A 8 8.80 -16.06 16.02
CA ASN A 8 8.54 -14.71 15.57
C ASN A 8 7.33 -14.72 14.62
N VAL A 9 6.23 -14.11 15.06
CA VAL A 9 4.92 -14.11 14.36
C VAL A 9 5.00 -13.53 12.94
N MET A 10 5.99 -12.66 12.67
CA MET A 10 6.22 -12.03 11.36
C MET A 10 7.08 -12.89 10.40
N GLY A 11 7.83 -13.87 10.89
CA GLY A 11 8.74 -14.69 10.08
C GLY A 11 8.05 -15.48 8.95
N PRO A 12 6.89 -16.11 9.21
CA PRO A 12 6.09 -16.75 8.16
C PRO A 12 5.49 -15.76 7.16
N ALA A 13 5.11 -14.54 7.57
CA ALA A 13 4.57 -13.53 6.66
C ALA A 13 5.61 -13.07 5.64
N ILE A 14 6.86 -12.86 6.09
CA ILE A 14 8.01 -12.51 5.24
C ILE A 14 8.35 -13.63 4.25
N LYS A 15 8.28 -14.91 4.68
CA LYS A 15 8.53 -16.06 3.78
C LYS A 15 7.38 -16.34 2.81
N ASN A 16 6.13 -16.11 3.21
CA ASN A 16 4.95 -16.38 2.38
C ASN A 16 4.59 -15.23 1.43
N LEU A 17 5.20 -14.05 1.58
CA LEU A 17 5.10 -12.95 0.63
C LEU A 17 5.52 -13.35 -0.79
N ASN A 18 6.50 -14.25 -0.93
CA ASN A 18 6.93 -14.78 -2.23
C ASN A 18 5.90 -15.74 -2.87
N ASN A 19 5.02 -16.37 -2.07
CA ASN A 19 4.06 -17.39 -2.52
C ASN A 19 2.62 -16.86 -2.69
N LEU A 20 2.33 -15.62 -2.31
CA LEU A 20 1.08 -14.94 -2.70
C LEU A 20 1.07 -14.49 -4.18
N VAL A 21 2.16 -14.73 -4.91
CA VAL A 21 2.39 -14.26 -6.29
C VAL A 21 2.00 -15.35 -7.28
N SER A 22 0.69 -15.57 -7.46
CA SER A 22 0.13 -16.37 -8.56
C SER A 22 -1.06 -15.66 -9.22
N LEU A 23 -0.94 -14.34 -9.40
CA LEU A 23 -1.90 -13.54 -10.15
C LEU A 23 -1.14 -12.70 -11.21
N PRO A 24 -1.76 -12.42 -12.38
CA PRO A 24 -1.09 -11.83 -13.52
C PRO A 24 -0.42 -10.51 -13.14
N THR A 25 0.91 -10.46 -13.29
CA THR A 25 1.77 -9.35 -12.90
C THR A 25 1.49 -8.10 -13.72
N GLY A 26 1.05 -6.98 -13.12
CA GLY A 26 0.94 -5.72 -13.88
C GLY A 26 0.13 -4.56 -13.29
N CYS A 27 -0.65 -4.77 -12.24
CA CYS A 27 -1.58 -3.76 -11.71
C CYS A 27 -1.02 -3.00 -10.50
N GLY A 28 -1.47 -1.76 -10.26
CA GLY A 28 -1.09 -0.94 -9.10
C GLY A 28 -1.29 -1.65 -7.76
N GLU A 29 -2.38 -2.41 -7.60
CA GLU A 29 -2.67 -3.21 -6.41
C GLU A 29 -1.52 -4.16 -6.04
N GLN A 30 -0.94 -4.84 -7.05
CA GLN A 30 0.15 -5.79 -6.83
C GLN A 30 1.49 -5.10 -6.57
N ASN A 31 1.70 -3.92 -7.16
CA ASN A 31 2.86 -3.12 -6.83
C ASN A 31 2.83 -2.72 -5.34
N MET A 32 1.66 -2.33 -4.83
CA MET A 32 1.49 -2.00 -3.41
C MET A 32 1.64 -3.20 -2.46
N VAL A 33 1.27 -4.41 -2.89
CA VAL A 33 1.54 -5.66 -2.16
C VAL A 33 3.05 -5.90 -2.01
N LYS A 34 3.87 -5.53 -3.01
CA LYS A 34 5.33 -5.63 -2.94
C LYS A 34 5.98 -4.44 -2.23
N PHE A 35 5.40 -3.25 -2.33
CA PHE A 35 5.91 -2.03 -1.70
C PHE A 35 5.81 -2.10 -0.17
N THR A 36 4.61 -2.40 0.34
CA THR A 36 4.25 -2.31 1.77
C THR A 36 5.17 -3.10 2.71
N PRO A 37 5.56 -4.35 2.40
CA PRO A 37 6.48 -5.11 3.24
C PRO A 37 7.83 -4.46 3.46
N ASN A 38 8.34 -3.65 2.52
CA ASN A 38 9.69 -3.09 2.65
C ASN A 38 9.76 -2.12 3.83
N TYR A 39 8.82 -1.18 3.96
CA TYR A 39 8.83 -0.26 5.11
C TYR A 39 8.46 -0.98 6.42
N LEU A 40 7.58 -1.99 6.38
CA LEU A 40 7.22 -2.78 7.57
C LEU A 40 8.41 -3.60 8.11
N VAL A 41 9.20 -4.21 7.23
CA VAL A 41 10.43 -4.93 7.60
C VAL A 41 11.46 -3.95 8.15
N LEU A 42 11.59 -2.76 7.56
CA LEU A 42 12.47 -1.71 8.09
C LEU A 42 12.03 -1.25 9.48
N ASP A 43 10.73 -1.03 9.71
CA ASP A 43 10.18 -0.64 11.02
C ASP A 43 10.48 -1.76 12.03
N TYR A 44 10.15 -3.01 11.68
CA TYR A 44 10.38 -4.17 12.55
C TYR A 44 11.86 -4.37 12.92
N LEU A 45 12.77 -4.35 11.94
CA LEU A 45 14.20 -4.56 12.17
C LEU A 45 14.84 -3.42 12.95
N ARG A 46 14.38 -2.18 12.74
CA ARG A 46 14.80 -1.02 13.52
C ARG A 46 14.38 -1.21 14.98
N ASP A 47 13.14 -1.60 15.23
CA ASP A 47 12.59 -1.69 16.59
C ASP A 47 13.26 -2.79 17.43
N ILE A 48 13.67 -3.90 16.80
CA ILE A 48 14.44 -4.96 17.48
C ILE A 48 15.96 -4.73 17.47
N GLY A 49 16.43 -3.60 16.93
CA GLY A 49 17.86 -3.26 16.86
C GLY A 49 18.70 -4.19 15.97
N LYS A 50 18.09 -4.87 14.99
CA LYS A 50 18.77 -5.80 14.06
C LYS A 50 18.84 -5.29 12.63
N LEU A 51 18.60 -4.00 12.41
CA LEU A 51 18.70 -3.39 11.09
C LEU A 51 20.17 -3.34 10.65
N THR A 52 20.48 -4.00 9.53
CA THR A 52 21.80 -3.92 8.89
C THR A 52 21.78 -2.93 7.74
N ASP A 53 22.92 -2.33 7.41
CA ASP A 53 23.02 -1.37 6.30
C ASP A 53 22.67 -2.01 4.95
N ASN A 54 23.04 -3.27 4.74
CA ASN A 54 22.72 -4.01 3.52
C ASN A 54 21.20 -4.17 3.36
N THR A 55 20.51 -4.69 4.38
CA THR A 55 19.04 -4.85 4.34
C THR A 55 18.34 -3.50 4.22
N LYS A 56 18.87 -2.47 4.88
CA LYS A 56 18.34 -1.11 4.78
C LYS A 56 18.42 -0.57 3.35
N SER A 57 19.60 -0.68 2.73
CA SER A 57 19.83 -0.19 1.37
C SER A 57 18.94 -0.91 0.35
N GLU A 58 18.82 -2.24 0.45
CA GLU A 58 17.98 -3.04 -0.44
C GLU A 58 16.50 -2.66 -0.32
N ALA A 59 15.99 -2.54 0.91
CA ALA A 59 14.60 -2.15 1.14
C ALA A 59 14.31 -0.71 0.67
N ILE A 60 15.25 0.23 0.86
CA ILE A 60 15.13 1.61 0.36
C ILE A 60 15.11 1.64 -1.18
N GLN A 61 15.95 0.83 -1.85
CA GLN A 61 15.93 0.72 -3.31
C GLN A 61 14.60 0.16 -3.82
N ASN A 62 14.05 -0.86 -3.16
CA ASN A 62 12.74 -1.41 -3.47
C ASN A 62 11.61 -0.40 -3.25
N LEU A 63 11.65 0.37 -2.15
CA LEU A 63 10.70 1.44 -1.89
C LEU A 63 10.74 2.52 -2.96
N ASN A 64 11.93 3.01 -3.33
CA ASN A 64 12.06 4.02 -4.40
C ASN A 64 11.52 3.50 -5.74
N THR A 65 11.86 2.26 -6.11
CA THR A 65 11.38 1.64 -7.35
C THR A 65 9.86 1.48 -7.33
N GLY A 66 9.31 0.98 -6.22
CA GLY A 66 7.88 0.79 -6.05
C GLY A 66 7.10 2.10 -6.03
N TYR A 67 7.64 3.17 -5.43
CA TYR A 67 7.07 4.50 -5.46
C TYR A 67 6.96 5.04 -6.89
N GLN A 68 8.08 5.04 -7.64
CA GLN A 68 8.09 5.50 -9.03
C GLN A 68 7.14 4.69 -9.92
N ARG A 69 7.07 3.37 -9.71
CA ARG A 69 6.14 2.51 -10.43
C ARG A 69 4.69 2.80 -10.07
N GLU A 70 4.38 3.05 -8.80
CA GLU A 70 3.01 3.32 -8.38
C GLU A 70 2.47 4.61 -9.00
N LEU A 71 3.33 5.63 -9.16
CA LEU A 71 2.97 6.88 -9.85
C LEU A 71 2.50 6.67 -11.30
N THR A 72 2.86 5.56 -11.95
CA THR A 72 2.36 5.22 -13.30
C THR A 72 0.89 4.80 -13.32
N TYR A 73 0.32 4.47 -12.16
CA TYR A 73 -1.09 4.12 -11.98
C TYR A 73 -1.92 5.26 -11.40
N ARG A 74 -1.33 6.46 -11.31
CA ARG A 74 -1.97 7.67 -10.82
C ARG A 74 -2.80 8.32 -11.94
N HIS A 75 -3.97 8.81 -11.56
CA HIS A 75 -4.86 9.61 -12.41
C HIS A 75 -4.57 11.12 -12.29
N TYR A 76 -4.98 11.90 -13.27
CA TYR A 76 -4.87 13.37 -13.27
C TYR A 76 -5.64 14.01 -12.11
N ASP A 77 -6.71 13.38 -11.63
CA ASP A 77 -7.50 13.84 -10.48
C ASP A 77 -6.87 13.50 -9.12
N GLY A 78 -5.69 12.86 -9.11
CA GLY A 78 -4.95 12.48 -7.91
C GLY A 78 -5.26 11.08 -7.38
N SER A 79 -6.22 10.37 -7.96
CA SER A 79 -6.58 9.01 -7.56
C SER A 79 -5.65 7.94 -8.14
N PHE A 80 -5.77 6.71 -7.66
CA PHE A 80 -5.01 5.56 -8.16
C PHE A 80 -5.97 4.44 -8.55
N SER A 81 -5.67 3.73 -9.64
CA SER A 81 -6.42 2.54 -10.08
C SER A 81 -5.46 1.41 -10.48
N ALA A 82 -6.01 0.24 -10.81
CA ALA A 82 -5.18 -0.90 -11.19
C ALA A 82 -4.35 -0.65 -12.46
N PHE A 83 -4.90 0.11 -13.42
CA PHE A 83 -4.27 0.40 -14.71
C PHE A 83 -4.08 1.90 -15.01
N GLY A 84 -4.17 2.75 -13.98
CA GLY A 84 -4.08 4.20 -14.11
C GLY A 84 -5.15 4.76 -15.06
N GLU A 85 -4.76 5.72 -15.88
CA GLU A 85 -5.62 6.41 -16.87
C GLU A 85 -6.29 5.49 -17.91
N ASN A 86 -5.92 4.20 -17.98
CA ASN A 86 -6.65 3.24 -18.80
C ASN A 86 -8.00 2.83 -18.16
N ASP A 87 -8.12 2.97 -16.84
CA ASP A 87 -9.39 2.81 -16.14
C ASP A 87 -10.21 4.10 -16.23
N ARG A 88 -11.55 3.97 -16.20
CA ARG A 88 -12.44 5.13 -16.30
C ARG A 88 -12.44 6.02 -15.06
N GLU A 89 -12.07 5.47 -13.91
CA GLU A 89 -12.06 6.17 -12.63
C GLU A 89 -11.07 5.51 -11.65
N GLY A 90 -10.60 6.30 -10.68
CA GLY A 90 -9.81 5.82 -9.57
C GLY A 90 -10.53 4.86 -8.64
N SER A 91 -9.76 3.98 -7.99
CA SER A 91 -10.25 3.08 -6.95
C SER A 91 -10.13 3.75 -5.58
N MET A 92 -11.25 3.87 -4.86
CA MET A 92 -11.26 4.37 -3.48
C MET A 92 -10.34 3.55 -2.59
N PHE A 93 -10.42 2.22 -2.74
CA PHE A 93 -9.61 1.29 -1.99
C PHE A 93 -8.12 1.48 -2.25
N LEU A 94 -7.71 1.49 -3.52
CA LEU A 94 -6.30 1.58 -3.89
C LEU A 94 -5.73 2.95 -3.52
N THR A 95 -6.47 4.03 -3.81
CA THR A 95 -6.04 5.40 -3.46
C THR A 95 -5.81 5.54 -1.96
N ALA A 96 -6.70 5.02 -1.11
CA ALA A 96 -6.52 5.03 0.33
C ALA A 96 -5.33 4.16 0.77
N PHE A 97 -5.12 3.00 0.13
CA PHE A 97 -4.01 2.11 0.44
C PHE A 97 -2.64 2.71 0.07
N VAL A 98 -2.56 3.39 -1.08
CA VAL A 98 -1.40 4.13 -1.55
C VAL A 98 -1.10 5.29 -0.61
N LEU A 99 -2.08 6.15 -0.31
CA LEU A 99 -1.94 7.29 0.60
C LEU A 99 -1.33 6.86 1.94
N ARG A 100 -1.90 5.83 2.57
CA ARG A 100 -1.42 5.30 3.85
C ARG A 100 0.01 4.79 3.74
N SER A 101 0.28 3.96 2.75
CA SER A 101 1.57 3.28 2.62
C SER A 101 2.68 4.27 2.29
N PHE A 102 2.40 5.27 1.46
CA PHE A 102 3.33 6.35 1.19
C PHE A 102 3.61 7.17 2.45
N TYR A 103 2.56 7.56 3.18
CA TYR A 103 2.76 8.30 4.43
C TYR A 103 3.69 7.57 5.41
N GLN A 104 3.51 6.25 5.59
CA GLN A 104 4.40 5.44 6.44
C GLN A 104 5.83 5.36 5.87
N ALA A 105 5.98 5.27 4.54
CA ALA A 105 7.27 5.16 3.87
C ALA A 105 8.10 6.47 3.88
N LYS A 106 7.50 7.64 4.19
CA LYS A 106 8.21 8.93 4.37
C LYS A 106 9.36 8.86 5.37
N ARG A 107 9.31 7.91 6.33
CA ARG A 107 10.38 7.69 7.31
C ARG A 107 11.68 7.17 6.68
N TYR A 108 11.62 6.64 5.47
CA TYR A 108 12.72 5.92 4.81
C TYR A 108 13.08 6.46 3.42
N ILE A 109 12.10 6.98 2.68
CA ILE A 109 12.29 7.54 1.34
C ILE A 109 11.63 8.92 1.24
N THR A 110 12.09 9.71 0.27
CA THR A 110 11.44 10.98 -0.07
C THR A 110 10.20 10.71 -0.91
N ILE A 111 9.06 11.24 -0.46
CA ILE A 111 7.79 11.20 -1.18
C ILE A 111 7.31 12.63 -1.35
N ASP A 112 6.78 12.93 -2.53
CA ASP A 112 6.25 14.26 -2.84
C ASP A 112 4.95 14.50 -2.07
N ASP A 113 4.93 15.55 -1.25
CA ASP A 113 3.74 15.94 -0.49
C ASP A 113 2.58 16.35 -1.42
N GLY A 114 2.86 16.82 -2.63
CA GLY A 114 1.82 17.08 -3.64
C GLY A 114 1.03 15.83 -4.00
N VAL A 115 1.72 14.69 -4.17
CA VAL A 115 1.07 13.39 -4.47
C VAL A 115 0.15 12.97 -3.32
N LEU A 116 0.58 13.16 -2.08
CA LEU A 116 -0.21 12.83 -0.89
C LEU A 116 -1.43 13.74 -0.75
N ASN A 117 -1.22 15.05 -0.92
CA ASN A 117 -2.27 16.05 -0.83
C ASN A 117 -3.35 15.86 -1.91
N ASP A 118 -2.95 15.55 -3.14
CA ASP A 118 -3.88 15.30 -4.23
C ASP A 118 -4.72 14.05 -3.97
N ALA A 119 -4.10 12.95 -3.54
CA ALA A 119 -4.82 11.72 -3.17
C ALA A 119 -5.77 11.94 -1.97
N GLN A 120 -5.34 12.67 -0.94
CA GLN A 120 -6.16 13.01 0.21
C GLN A 120 -7.34 13.92 -0.17
N THR A 121 -7.10 14.92 -1.01
CA THR A 121 -8.14 15.83 -1.52
C THR A 121 -9.16 15.05 -2.34
N TRP A 122 -8.70 14.14 -3.20
CA TRP A 122 -9.60 13.28 -3.97
C TRP A 122 -10.47 12.41 -3.06
N ILE A 123 -9.89 11.72 -2.08
CA ILE A 123 -10.65 10.87 -1.14
C ILE A 123 -11.68 11.70 -0.37
N THR A 124 -11.27 12.82 0.23
CA THR A 124 -12.14 13.68 1.04
C THR A 124 -13.27 14.31 0.21
N SER A 125 -13.03 14.62 -1.07
CA SER A 125 -14.08 15.11 -1.98
C SER A 125 -15.21 14.10 -2.22
N LYS A 126 -14.95 12.81 -1.98
CA LYS A 126 -15.91 11.70 -2.16
C LYS A 126 -16.57 11.28 -0.84
N GLN A 127 -16.25 11.94 0.28
CA GLN A 127 -16.86 11.65 1.57
C GLN A 127 -18.35 11.98 1.55
N GLN A 128 -19.18 11.07 2.06
CA GLN A 128 -20.62 11.28 2.22
C GLN A 128 -20.93 12.07 3.50
N PRO A 129 -22.11 12.71 3.61
CA PRO A 129 -22.50 13.49 4.79
C PRO A 129 -22.51 12.71 6.11
N ASP A 130 -22.61 11.38 6.05
CA ASP A 130 -22.55 10.48 7.20
C ASP A 130 -21.10 10.10 7.59
N GLY A 131 -20.10 10.63 6.89
CA GLY A 131 -18.69 10.35 7.08
C GLY A 131 -18.18 9.09 6.37
N CYS A 132 -19.06 8.33 5.71
CA CYS A 132 -18.70 7.13 4.96
C CYS A 132 -18.09 7.48 3.61
N PHE A 133 -17.34 6.52 3.05
CA PHE A 133 -16.75 6.63 1.72
C PHE A 133 -17.38 5.60 0.78
N PRO A 134 -17.80 6.00 -0.43
CA PRO A 134 -18.36 5.08 -1.40
C PRO A 134 -17.28 4.13 -1.92
N ASN A 135 -17.68 2.89 -2.23
CA ASN A 135 -16.81 1.97 -2.97
C ASN A 135 -16.83 2.39 -4.46
N VAL A 136 -15.80 3.12 -4.89
CA VAL A 136 -15.65 3.69 -6.24
C VAL A 136 -14.48 2.98 -6.93
N GLY A 137 -14.62 2.72 -8.23
CA GLY A 137 -13.63 2.03 -9.06
C GLY A 137 -13.71 0.51 -9.03
N GLN A 138 -13.08 -0.14 -10.01
CA GLN A 138 -12.97 -1.59 -10.07
C GLN A 138 -11.81 -2.06 -9.19
N ILE A 139 -12.08 -3.08 -8.38
CA ILE A 139 -11.07 -3.82 -7.61
C ILE A 139 -10.89 -5.15 -8.34
N ILE A 140 -9.67 -5.45 -8.77
CA ILE A 140 -9.40 -6.66 -9.56
C ILE A 140 -9.21 -7.86 -8.65
N ASP A 141 -8.75 -7.65 -7.41
CA ASP A 141 -8.52 -8.71 -6.43
C ASP A 141 -9.38 -8.54 -5.16
N SER A 142 -10.43 -9.35 -5.07
CA SER A 142 -11.32 -9.45 -3.89
C SER A 142 -10.64 -10.04 -2.64
N GLY A 143 -9.45 -10.65 -2.75
CA GLY A 143 -8.70 -11.18 -1.60
C GLY A 143 -8.11 -10.09 -0.71
N ILE A 144 -7.77 -8.93 -1.29
CA ILE A 144 -7.29 -7.77 -0.53
C ILE A 144 -8.44 -7.10 0.25
N GLN A 145 -9.68 -7.25 -0.23
CA GLN A 145 -10.88 -6.70 0.40
C GLN A 145 -11.21 -7.38 1.75
N VAL A 146 -10.81 -8.64 1.94
CA VAL A 146 -11.23 -9.45 3.12
C VAL A 146 -10.60 -8.96 4.44
N CYS A 147 -9.47 -8.25 4.38
CA CYS A 147 -8.86 -7.66 5.59
C CYS A 147 -9.43 -6.26 5.94
N LEU A 148 -10.25 -5.66 5.07
CA LEU A 148 -10.70 -4.27 5.20
C LEU A 148 -12.21 -4.19 4.93
N ASN A 149 -13.02 -4.42 5.96
CA ASN A 149 -14.47 -4.23 5.90
C ASN A 149 -14.83 -2.77 5.52
N VAL A 150 -15.21 -2.59 4.25
CA VAL A 150 -15.25 -1.33 3.48
C VAL A 150 -16.29 -0.30 3.97
N LYS A 151 -17.10 -0.60 5.01
CA LYS A 151 -18.15 0.33 5.46
C LYS A 151 -17.69 1.40 6.46
N CYS A 152 -16.56 1.23 7.16
CA CYS A 152 -16.16 2.16 8.22
C CYS A 152 -14.65 2.44 8.33
N ILE A 153 -13.80 1.74 7.57
CA ILE A 153 -12.34 1.75 7.81
C ILE A 153 -11.60 2.90 7.13
N ILE A 154 -12.17 3.56 6.12
CA ILE A 154 -11.48 4.70 5.48
C ILE A 154 -11.32 5.87 6.46
N ILE A 155 -12.17 5.97 7.49
CA ILE A 155 -11.95 6.87 8.63
C ILE A 155 -10.62 6.52 9.34
N CYS A 156 -10.34 5.25 9.63
CA CYS A 156 -9.05 4.83 10.22
C CYS A 156 -7.84 5.11 9.31
N VAL A 157 -8.02 5.11 7.98
CA VAL A 157 -6.90 5.38 7.06
C VAL A 157 -6.58 6.87 7.01
N ILE A 158 -7.60 7.74 7.03
CA ILE A 158 -7.42 9.20 6.97
C ILE A 158 -7.10 9.78 8.36
N SER A 159 -7.63 9.22 9.45
CA SER A 159 -7.36 9.69 10.82
C SER A 159 -5.95 9.35 11.35
N ILE A 160 -5.13 8.63 10.57
CA ILE A 160 -3.74 8.28 10.91
C ILE A 160 -2.72 9.09 10.10
N VAL A 161 -3.18 9.91 9.14
CA VAL A 161 -2.36 10.87 8.38
C VAL A 161 -2.36 12.22 9.07
#